data_AF-A0A3D4CFF2-F1
#
_entry.id   AF-A0A3D4CFF2-F1
#
_cell.length_a   1.000
_cell.length_b   1.000
_cell.length_c   1.000
_cell.angle_alpha   90.00
_cell.angle_beta   90.00
_cell.angle_gamma   90.00
#
_symmetry.space_group_name_H-M   'P 1'
#
loop_
_entity.id
_entity.type
_entity.pdbx_description
1 polymer ?
#
loop_
_entity_poly.entity_id
_entity_poly.type
_entity_poly.pdbx_seq_one_letter_code
_entity_poly.pdbx_strand_id
1 'polypeptide(L)'
;IAFTTHNHIQYLNNLNTIYNLHEQEEVQHDKSNLYGIKEKITELVEDKNGNKKRKFKKPMPNLRSEAKKHLENILVSYKAKNKVVTQNKNYIKVSANNPRKNKIKRKGKHYLVQDTLTPRGQLHNETIYGKIKQPLKKPVKLSKKFTAKQAELIINKEIKQTVLNHLAKYNNKHEIAFESKTLKKDPVIFNNKPLKEVHCFEEFYTIRKDISPDLKIDKVIDEKAKKILETRLKEYNGNAKEAFANLDKNPIWLNKEKGIAIKKVTIKGINNAEVLHTKKDHFGKEILDENNHPVPADFVNTGNNHHVAIYRDKDGNLHEKVVSFFEAVERANQGMPIIDKDYKKGLGWELLFTLKQNEMFVFPNPETGFNPSEIDLLNPNNKSLISPNLFRVQKIGSSDYWFRHHLETNIKNNIKGITYFRITNKNTLQNIKKVRINHTGKIVAVGEY
;
A
#
# COMPACT_ATOMS: atom_id res chain seq x y z
N ILE A 1 14.11 8.54 33.84
CA ILE A 1 15.16 7.55 33.53
C ILE A 1 16.54 8.19 33.57
N ALA A 2 16.88 9.14 32.67
CA ALA A 2 18.22 9.72 32.62
C ALA A 2 18.69 10.41 33.95
N PHE A 3 17.78 11.03 34.70
CA PHE A 3 18.08 11.64 36.00
C PHE A 3 17.86 10.70 37.20
N THR A 4 17.47 9.45 36.95
CA THR A 4 17.24 8.47 38.02
C THR A 4 18.59 7.89 38.44
N THR A 5 18.93 8.02 39.72
CA THR A 5 20.19 7.47 40.28
C THR A 5 19.95 6.18 41.05
N HIS A 6 21.02 5.46 41.39
CA HIS A 6 20.95 4.25 42.23
C HIS A 6 20.21 4.51 43.56
N ASN A 7 20.47 5.67 44.19
CA ASN A 7 19.79 6.08 45.42
C ASN A 7 18.28 6.26 45.25
N HIS A 8 17.83 6.76 44.09
CA HIS A 8 16.39 6.85 43.80
C HIS A 8 15.77 5.44 43.72
N ILE A 9 16.45 4.51 43.07
CA ILE A 9 15.98 3.12 42.91
C ILE A 9 15.94 2.42 44.28
N GLN A 10 17.03 2.51 45.04
CA GLN A 10 17.14 1.89 46.36
C GLN A 10 16.09 2.44 47.34
N TYR A 11 15.85 3.76 47.32
CA TYR A 11 14.81 4.35 48.15
C TYR A 11 13.41 3.88 47.72
N LEU A 12 13.08 3.98 46.43
CA LEU A 12 11.75 3.61 45.90
C LEU A 12 11.42 2.13 46.11
N ASN A 13 12.38 1.23 45.90
CA ASN A 13 12.17 -0.22 46.06
C ASN A 13 11.91 -0.61 47.52
N ASN A 14 12.45 0.15 48.48
CA ASN A 14 12.26 -0.11 49.91
C ASN A 14 11.13 0.71 50.53
N LEU A 15 10.38 1.52 49.75
CA LEU A 15 9.28 2.33 50.28
C LEU A 15 8.19 1.48 50.92
N ASN A 16 7.74 0.40 50.27
CA ASN A 16 6.70 -0.47 50.84
C ASN A 16 7.16 -1.18 52.11
N THR A 17 8.42 -1.61 52.16
CA THR A 17 9.02 -2.19 53.35
C THR A 17 9.07 -1.17 54.49
N ILE A 18 9.42 0.09 54.21
CA ILE A 18 9.39 1.17 55.20
C ILE A 18 7.96 1.47 55.67
N TYR A 19 6.98 1.54 54.76
CA TYR A 19 5.57 1.79 55.12
C TYR A 19 4.99 0.68 56.00
N ASN A 20 5.29 -0.58 55.72
CA ASN A 20 4.80 -1.73 56.51
C ASN A 20 5.54 -1.86 57.86
N LEU A 21 6.79 -1.39 57.96
CA LEU A 21 7.56 -1.36 59.21
C LEU A 21 7.11 -0.24 60.16
N HIS A 22 6.42 0.80 59.68
CA HIS A 22 5.86 1.84 60.56
C HIS A 22 4.65 1.36 61.38
N GLU A 23 4.05 0.21 61.05
CA GLU A 23 2.91 -0.39 61.80
C GLU A 23 3.37 -1.37 62.90
N GLN A 24 4.64 -1.76 62.95
CA GLN A 24 5.19 -2.69 63.95
C GLN A 24 6.38 -2.02 64.64
N GLU A 25 6.28 -1.82 65.95
CA GLU A 25 7.18 -1.02 66.78
C GLU A 25 8.68 -1.42 66.70
N GLU A 26 9.55 -0.44 67.01
CA GLU A 26 10.98 -0.56 67.33
C GLU A 26 12.04 -0.70 66.21
N VAL A 27 11.79 -0.23 64.99
CA VAL A 27 12.93 0.06 64.08
C VAL A 27 13.30 1.54 64.20
N GLN A 28 14.51 1.84 64.73
CA GLN A 28 15.12 3.18 64.69
C GLN A 28 15.42 3.57 63.24
N HIS A 29 14.39 3.94 62.49
CA HIS A 29 14.47 4.31 61.07
C HIS A 29 15.49 5.44 60.83
N ASP A 30 15.68 6.32 61.83
CA ASP A 30 16.58 7.47 61.80
C ASP A 30 18.07 7.11 61.70
N LYS A 31 18.45 5.85 61.97
CA LYS A 31 19.84 5.36 61.88
C LYS A 31 20.10 4.42 60.70
N SER A 32 19.10 4.19 59.85
CA SER A 32 19.25 3.33 58.67
C SER A 32 19.95 4.05 57.52
N ASN A 33 20.75 3.34 56.72
CA ASN A 33 21.32 3.87 55.47
C ASN A 33 20.23 4.46 54.54
N LEU A 34 18.99 3.95 54.63
CA LEU A 34 17.84 4.44 53.87
C LEU A 34 17.39 5.84 54.30
N TYR A 35 17.52 6.20 55.58
CA TYR A 35 17.24 7.56 56.06
C TYR A 35 18.27 8.56 55.51
N GLY A 36 19.56 8.20 55.55
CA GLY A 36 20.62 9.01 54.91
C GLY A 36 20.39 9.19 53.41
N ILE A 37 19.95 8.14 52.72
CA ILE A 37 19.56 8.21 51.30
C ILE A 37 18.34 9.14 51.11
N LYS A 38 17.31 9.02 51.95
CA LYS A 38 16.09 9.86 51.93
C LYS A 38 16.44 11.34 52.04
N GLU A 39 17.21 11.76 53.05
CA GLU A 39 17.61 13.16 53.24
C GLU A 39 18.52 13.66 52.11
N LYS A 40 19.33 12.77 51.51
CA LYS A 40 20.18 13.12 50.38
C LYS A 40 19.37 13.46 49.13
N ILE A 41 18.34 12.69 48.80
CA ILE A 41 17.60 12.81 47.53
C ILE A 41 16.25 13.52 47.64
N THR A 42 15.78 13.84 48.85
CA THR A 42 14.50 14.52 49.09
C THR A 42 14.65 15.76 49.96
N GLU A 43 13.71 16.68 49.84
CA GLU A 43 13.61 17.92 50.63
C GLU A 43 12.18 18.10 51.14
N LEU A 44 12.03 18.77 52.28
CA LEU A 44 10.71 19.16 52.80
C LEU A 44 10.27 20.46 52.12
N VAL A 45 9.08 20.44 51.52
CA VAL A 45 8.49 21.59 50.85
C VAL A 45 7.14 21.87 51.50
N GLU A 46 6.95 23.10 51.96
CA GLU A 46 5.68 23.56 52.52
C GLU A 46 4.69 23.93 51.40
N ASP A 47 3.44 23.50 51.54
CA ASP A 47 2.38 23.92 50.64
C ASP A 47 1.71 25.23 51.10
N LYS A 48 0.82 25.78 50.25
CA LYS A 48 0.16 27.07 50.50
C LYS A 48 -0.69 27.10 51.77
N ASN A 49 -0.98 25.93 52.36
CA ASN A 49 -1.81 25.77 53.55
C ASN A 49 -0.95 25.43 54.79
N GLY A 50 0.39 25.54 54.70
CA GLY A 50 1.31 25.25 55.80
C GLY A 50 1.64 23.77 55.98
N ASN A 51 1.15 22.86 55.11
CA ASN A 51 1.46 21.44 55.26
C ASN A 51 2.82 21.13 54.64
N LYS A 52 3.68 20.45 55.40
CA LYS A 52 5.00 20.01 54.94
C LYS A 52 4.89 18.70 54.17
N LYS A 53 5.30 18.70 52.91
CA LYS A 53 5.37 17.50 52.06
C LYS A 53 6.79 17.28 51.57
N ARG A 54 7.28 16.05 51.74
CA ARG A 54 8.60 15.66 51.26
C ARG A 54 8.55 15.39 49.75
N LYS A 55 9.47 15.98 48.99
CA LYS A 55 9.57 15.86 47.53
C LYS A 55 10.98 15.47 47.13
N PHE A 56 11.13 14.76 46.01
CA PHE A 56 12.45 14.54 45.42
C PHE A 56 13.08 15.86 45.01
N LYS A 57 14.36 16.02 45.37
CA LYS A 57 15.17 17.16 44.92
C LYS A 57 15.23 17.11 43.41
N LYS A 58 14.94 18.24 42.76
CA LYS A 58 15.02 18.33 41.31
C LYS A 58 16.49 18.23 40.89
N PRO A 59 16.82 17.51 39.80
CA PRO A 59 18.19 17.43 39.30
C PRO A 59 18.72 18.79 38.81
N MET A 60 17.82 19.72 38.46
CA MET A 60 18.14 21.09 38.07
C MET A 60 16.95 22.02 38.33
N PRO A 61 17.18 23.34 38.50
CA PRO A 61 16.11 24.34 38.48
C PRO A 61 15.30 24.27 37.20
N ASN A 62 14.01 24.64 37.26
CA ASN A 62 13.13 24.74 36.08
C ASN A 62 13.04 23.49 35.19
N LEU A 63 13.35 22.29 35.72
CA LEU A 63 13.37 21.02 34.98
C LEU A 63 12.17 20.83 34.04
N ARG A 64 10.95 21.16 34.48
CA ARG A 64 9.74 20.99 33.65
C ARG A 64 9.73 21.91 32.44
N SER A 65 10.14 23.16 32.62
CA SER A 65 10.20 24.16 31.54
C SER A 65 11.28 23.79 30.53
N GLU A 66 12.47 23.40 31.00
CA GLU A 66 13.56 22.94 30.12
C GLU A 66 13.18 21.64 29.40
N ALA A 67 12.57 20.68 30.10
CA ALA A 67 12.09 19.45 29.48
C ALA A 67 11.05 19.74 28.39
N LYS A 68 10.07 20.63 28.66
CA LYS A 68 9.07 21.04 27.68
C LYS A 68 9.74 21.67 26.45
N LYS A 69 10.65 22.62 26.65
CA LYS A 69 11.43 23.28 25.58
C LYS A 69 12.19 22.26 24.72
N HIS A 70 12.81 21.26 25.33
CA HIS A 70 13.50 20.21 24.58
C HIS A 70 12.54 19.29 23.84
N LEU A 71 11.42 18.90 24.45
CA LEU A 71 10.40 18.06 23.84
C LEU A 71 9.75 18.72 22.61
N GLU A 72 9.48 20.02 22.68
CA GLU A 72 8.94 20.80 21.55
C GLU A 72 9.92 20.86 20.36
N ASN A 73 11.21 20.69 20.60
CA ASN A 73 12.25 20.66 19.56
C ASN A 73 12.56 19.25 19.03
N ILE A 74 11.83 18.22 19.47
CA ILE A 74 12.06 16.85 19.00
C ILE A 74 11.46 16.66 17.61
N LEU A 75 12.27 16.14 16.69
CA LEU A 75 11.79 15.60 15.42
C LEU A 75 12.03 14.09 15.41
N VAL A 76 10.97 13.31 15.19
CA VAL A 76 11.05 11.84 15.18
C VAL A 76 11.14 11.36 13.75
N SER A 77 12.26 10.71 13.41
CA SER A 77 12.43 10.03 12.13
C SER A 77 11.91 8.59 12.19
N TYR A 78 11.43 8.07 11.07
CA TYR A 78 11.06 6.67 10.92
C TYR A 78 11.90 6.01 9.83
N LYS A 79 12.29 4.75 10.05
CA LYS A 79 13.09 4.01 9.06
C LYS A 79 12.25 3.70 7.82
N ALA A 80 12.59 4.32 6.69
CA ALA A 80 12.08 3.95 5.37
C ALA A 80 12.82 2.72 4.84
N LYS A 81 12.11 1.69 4.39
CA LYS A 81 12.71 0.44 3.87
C LYS A 81 13.13 0.61 2.41
N ASN A 82 14.34 1.13 2.16
CA ASN A 82 14.79 1.47 0.79
C ASN A 82 15.25 0.29 -0.08
N LYS A 83 15.71 -0.79 0.54
CA LYS A 83 16.23 -1.95 -0.17
C LYS A 83 15.10 -2.86 -0.68
N VAL A 84 15.05 -3.05 -2.00
CA VAL A 84 14.02 -3.88 -2.69
C VAL A 84 14.45 -5.35 -2.80
N VAL A 85 15.71 -5.60 -3.18
CA VAL A 85 16.27 -6.94 -3.37
C VAL A 85 17.56 -7.14 -2.56
N THR A 86 17.94 -8.39 -2.33
CA THR A 86 19.25 -8.78 -1.77
C THR A 86 19.91 -9.74 -2.72
N GLN A 87 21.18 -9.50 -3.05
CA GLN A 87 21.97 -10.46 -3.79
C GLN A 87 22.25 -11.68 -2.89
N ASN A 88 21.90 -12.85 -3.41
CA ASN A 88 22.07 -14.16 -2.80
C ASN A 88 22.64 -15.12 -3.85
N LYS A 89 23.07 -16.30 -3.40
CA LYS A 89 23.57 -17.38 -4.27
C LYS A 89 22.72 -18.62 -4.08
N ASN A 90 22.11 -19.09 -5.17
CA ASN A 90 21.45 -20.37 -5.23
C ASN A 90 22.45 -21.45 -5.65
N TYR A 91 22.39 -22.60 -5.00
CA TYR A 91 23.25 -23.74 -5.27
C TYR A 91 22.42 -24.90 -5.80
N ILE A 92 22.61 -25.22 -7.08
CA ILE A 92 21.88 -26.29 -7.76
C ILE A 92 22.82 -27.48 -7.86
N LYS A 93 22.48 -28.61 -7.24
CA LYS A 93 23.29 -29.84 -7.32
C LYS A 93 23.29 -30.33 -8.78
N VAL A 94 24.48 -30.64 -9.30
CA VAL A 94 24.65 -31.13 -10.67
C VAL A 94 25.59 -32.34 -10.71
N SER A 95 25.53 -33.08 -11.82
CA SER A 95 26.51 -34.14 -12.11
C SER A 95 27.92 -33.55 -12.29
N ALA A 96 28.94 -34.37 -12.00
CA ALA A 96 30.33 -34.01 -12.24
C ALA A 96 30.59 -33.66 -13.72
N ASN A 97 29.89 -34.33 -14.64
CA ASN A 97 30.07 -34.16 -16.09
C ASN A 97 29.22 -33.02 -16.67
N ASN A 98 28.58 -32.18 -15.83
CA ASN A 98 27.81 -31.05 -16.34
C ASN A 98 28.75 -30.05 -17.05
N PRO A 99 28.46 -29.66 -18.31
CA PRO A 99 29.35 -28.82 -19.13
C PRO A 99 29.36 -27.34 -18.71
N ARG A 100 28.50 -26.91 -17.79
CA ARG A 100 28.42 -25.51 -17.35
C ARG A 100 29.65 -25.08 -16.54
N LYS A 101 30.22 -23.92 -16.89
CA LYS A 101 31.47 -23.38 -16.33
C LYS A 101 31.38 -22.94 -14.85
N ASN A 102 30.20 -22.51 -14.37
CA ASN A 102 30.03 -21.96 -13.01
C ASN A 102 29.82 -23.04 -11.94
N LYS A 103 30.65 -24.09 -11.98
CA LYS A 103 30.56 -25.26 -11.10
C LYS A 103 31.57 -25.16 -9.97
N ILE A 104 31.13 -25.42 -8.75
CA ILE A 104 31.99 -25.53 -7.57
C ILE A 104 31.85 -26.90 -6.91
N LYS A 105 32.90 -27.35 -6.22
CA LYS A 105 32.85 -28.56 -5.39
C LYS A 105 32.66 -28.17 -3.92
N ARG A 106 31.64 -28.71 -3.26
CA ARG A 106 31.37 -28.49 -1.84
C ARG A 106 30.95 -29.81 -1.19
N LYS A 107 31.61 -30.20 -0.09
CA LYS A 107 31.35 -31.47 0.62
C LYS A 107 31.31 -32.69 -0.33
N GLY A 108 32.27 -32.78 -1.26
CA GLY A 108 32.38 -33.89 -2.22
C GLY A 108 31.36 -33.88 -3.38
N LYS A 109 30.42 -32.94 -3.42
CA LYS A 109 29.38 -32.83 -4.46
C LYS A 109 29.60 -31.60 -5.34
N HIS A 110 29.12 -31.67 -6.58
CA HIS A 110 29.21 -30.57 -7.55
C HIS A 110 27.94 -29.73 -7.54
N TYR A 111 28.12 -28.40 -7.55
CA TYR A 111 27.02 -27.43 -7.55
C TYR A 111 27.24 -26.38 -8.62
N LEU A 112 26.19 -26.05 -9.36
CA LEU A 112 26.12 -24.82 -10.13
C LEU A 112 25.80 -23.67 -9.16
N VAL A 113 26.57 -22.59 -9.24
CA VAL A 113 26.28 -21.35 -8.51
C VAL A 113 25.54 -20.39 -9.42
N GLN A 114 24.37 -19.94 -8.97
CA GLN A 114 23.57 -18.93 -9.64
C GLN A 114 23.44 -17.72 -8.72
N ASP A 115 23.94 -16.57 -9.16
CA ASP A 115 23.64 -15.30 -8.49
C ASP A 115 22.15 -14.99 -8.68
N THR A 116 21.47 -14.61 -7.61
CA THR A 116 20.02 -14.39 -7.60
C THR A 116 19.69 -13.18 -6.73
N LEU A 117 18.76 -12.36 -7.19
CA LEU A 117 18.22 -11.25 -6.42
C LEU A 117 16.95 -11.72 -5.69
N THR A 118 17.03 -11.83 -4.37
CA THR A 118 15.88 -12.22 -3.54
C THR A 118 15.07 -10.99 -3.13
N PRO A 119 13.76 -10.94 -3.42
CA PRO A 119 12.87 -9.86 -2.99
C PRO A 119 12.80 -9.73 -1.46
N ARG A 120 12.69 -8.50 -0.95
CA ARG A 120 12.58 -8.17 0.49
C ARG A 120 11.13 -8.05 1.00
N GLY A 121 10.15 -8.48 0.21
CA GLY A 121 8.75 -8.33 0.52
C GLY A 121 7.87 -9.21 -0.36
N GLN A 122 6.58 -9.27 -0.01
CA GLN A 122 5.58 -9.95 -0.81
C GLN A 122 5.38 -9.22 -2.14
N LEU A 123 5.50 -9.97 -3.25
CA LEU A 123 5.36 -9.45 -4.61
C LEU A 123 3.89 -9.28 -5.00
N HIS A 124 3.05 -10.24 -4.62
CA HIS A 124 1.63 -10.26 -4.90
C HIS A 124 0.89 -11.10 -3.85
N ASN A 125 -0.44 -10.96 -3.82
CA ASN A 125 -1.31 -11.80 -3.01
C ASN A 125 -1.22 -13.26 -3.48
N GLU A 126 -1.44 -14.20 -2.55
CA GLU A 126 -1.38 -15.64 -2.82
C GLU A 126 -2.48 -16.13 -3.77
N THR A 127 -3.58 -15.38 -3.87
CA THR A 127 -4.71 -15.73 -4.72
C THR A 127 -4.37 -15.51 -6.19
N ILE A 128 -4.49 -16.58 -6.98
CA ILE A 128 -4.40 -16.57 -8.43
C ILE A 128 -5.82 -16.47 -9.01
N TYR A 129 -5.98 -15.59 -9.98
CA TYR A 129 -7.23 -15.33 -10.67
C TYR A 129 -7.16 -15.86 -12.10
N GLY A 130 -8.26 -16.44 -12.56
CA GLY A 130 -8.50 -16.64 -14.00
C GLY A 130 -9.05 -15.37 -14.63
N LYS A 131 -9.16 -15.34 -15.95
CA LYS A 131 -9.77 -14.23 -16.71
C LYS A 131 -10.82 -14.75 -17.68
N ILE A 132 -11.98 -14.12 -17.69
CA ILE A 132 -13.09 -14.43 -18.60
C ILE A 132 -13.55 -13.19 -19.37
N LYS A 133 -14.32 -13.40 -20.43
CA LYS A 133 -15.07 -12.37 -21.16
C LYS A 133 -16.56 -12.63 -20.99
N GLN A 134 -17.35 -11.60 -20.68
CA GLN A 134 -18.81 -11.69 -20.68
C GLN A 134 -19.43 -10.54 -21.47
N PRO A 135 -20.56 -10.75 -22.17
CA PRO A 135 -21.27 -9.68 -22.84
C PRO A 135 -21.71 -8.61 -21.85
N LEU A 136 -21.50 -7.33 -22.19
CA LEU A 136 -22.12 -6.23 -21.46
C LEU A 136 -23.64 -6.30 -21.60
N LYS A 137 -24.35 -6.07 -20.48
CA LYS A 137 -25.82 -6.02 -20.47
C LYS A 137 -26.40 -4.90 -21.34
N LYS A 138 -25.64 -3.81 -21.51
CA LYS A 138 -26.03 -2.64 -22.31
C LYS A 138 -25.03 -2.43 -23.45
N PRO A 139 -25.48 -1.99 -24.63
CA PRO A 139 -24.58 -1.61 -25.70
C PRO A 139 -23.75 -0.38 -25.29
N VAL A 140 -22.56 -0.26 -25.86
CA VAL A 140 -21.61 0.83 -25.62
C VAL A 140 -21.71 1.83 -26.76
N LYS A 141 -21.87 3.11 -26.43
CA LYS A 141 -21.91 4.19 -27.41
C LYS A 141 -20.52 4.47 -28.01
N LEU A 142 -20.46 4.55 -29.34
CA LEU A 142 -19.30 5.05 -30.06
C LEU A 142 -19.14 6.55 -29.78
N SER A 143 -18.07 6.91 -29.07
CA SER A 143 -17.78 8.28 -28.65
C SER A 143 -16.27 8.46 -28.44
N LYS A 144 -15.81 9.69 -28.18
CA LYS A 144 -14.41 9.97 -27.86
C LYS A 144 -13.79 9.08 -26.77
N LYS A 145 -14.62 8.56 -25.86
CA LYS A 145 -14.20 7.69 -24.75
C LYS A 145 -14.05 6.21 -25.16
N PHE A 146 -14.52 5.84 -26.35
CA PHE A 146 -14.48 4.46 -26.85
C PHE A 146 -13.07 4.15 -27.34
N THR A 147 -12.29 3.44 -26.53
CA THR A 147 -10.86 3.20 -26.80
C THR A 147 -10.62 2.11 -27.84
N ALA A 148 -9.42 2.08 -28.43
CA ALA A 148 -8.98 0.99 -29.31
C ALA A 148 -9.10 -0.40 -28.64
N LYS A 149 -8.72 -0.49 -27.36
CA LYS A 149 -8.87 -1.72 -26.56
C LYS A 149 -10.33 -2.15 -26.42
N GLN A 150 -11.27 -1.21 -26.37
CA GLN A 150 -12.69 -1.52 -26.32
C GLN A 150 -13.25 -1.94 -27.68
N ALA A 151 -12.73 -1.39 -28.77
CA ALA A 151 -13.05 -1.84 -30.13
C ALA A 151 -12.67 -3.32 -30.34
N GLU A 152 -11.54 -3.77 -29.79
CA GLU A 152 -11.10 -5.17 -29.84
C GLU A 152 -12.07 -6.15 -29.15
N LEU A 153 -12.89 -5.65 -28.23
CA LEU A 153 -13.86 -6.42 -27.45
C LEU A 153 -15.27 -6.42 -28.06
N ILE A 154 -15.48 -5.85 -29.25
CA ILE A 154 -16.79 -5.94 -29.94
C ILE A 154 -17.14 -7.41 -30.22
N ILE A 155 -18.39 -7.79 -29.92
CA ILE A 155 -18.85 -9.18 -29.99
C ILE A 155 -19.02 -9.65 -31.45
N ASN A 156 -19.64 -8.82 -32.29
CA ASN A 156 -19.86 -9.16 -33.69
C ASN A 156 -18.59 -8.89 -34.50
N LYS A 157 -18.06 -9.91 -35.19
CA LYS A 157 -16.79 -9.86 -35.93
C LYS A 157 -16.81 -8.85 -37.09
N GLU A 158 -17.90 -8.75 -37.83
CA GLU A 158 -18.02 -7.83 -38.97
C GLU A 158 -18.11 -6.38 -38.50
N ILE A 159 -18.89 -6.13 -37.45
CA ILE A 159 -18.98 -4.83 -36.79
C ILE A 159 -17.61 -4.44 -36.22
N LYS A 160 -16.92 -5.38 -35.57
CA LYS A 160 -15.57 -5.18 -35.04
C LYS A 160 -14.63 -4.70 -36.14
N GLN A 161 -14.59 -5.42 -37.27
CA GLN A 161 -13.72 -5.06 -38.39
C GLN A 161 -14.07 -3.68 -38.95
N THR A 162 -15.36 -3.37 -39.09
CA THR A 162 -15.83 -2.06 -39.58
C THR A 162 -15.37 -0.92 -38.67
N VAL A 163 -15.50 -1.10 -37.34
CA VAL A 163 -15.07 -0.10 -36.34
C VAL A 163 -13.54 0.04 -36.32
N LEU A 164 -12.79 -1.07 -36.40
CA LEU A 164 -11.33 -1.04 -36.45
C LEU A 164 -10.81 -0.39 -37.74
N ASN A 165 -11.41 -0.68 -38.89
CA ASN A 165 -11.07 -0.04 -40.15
C ASN A 165 -11.32 1.47 -40.09
N HIS A 166 -12.44 1.89 -39.49
CA HIS A 166 -12.71 3.31 -39.26
C HIS A 166 -11.65 3.94 -38.36
N LEU A 167 -11.31 3.29 -37.24
CA LEU A 167 -10.28 3.75 -36.32
C LEU A 167 -8.90 3.89 -36.99
N ALA A 168 -8.55 2.97 -37.89
CA ALA A 168 -7.31 2.99 -38.66
C ALA A 168 -7.20 4.21 -39.58
N LYS A 169 -8.30 4.67 -40.19
CA LYS A 169 -8.33 5.91 -41.01
C LYS A 169 -7.86 7.15 -40.26
N TYR A 170 -7.97 7.15 -38.93
CA TYR A 170 -7.59 8.27 -38.05
C TYR A 170 -6.34 7.96 -37.22
N ASN A 171 -5.40 7.17 -37.77
CA ASN A 171 -4.13 6.82 -37.14
C ASN A 171 -4.30 6.20 -35.74
N ASN A 172 -5.36 5.42 -35.54
CA ASN A 172 -5.71 4.79 -34.26
C ASN A 172 -5.99 5.76 -33.10
N LYS A 173 -6.24 7.04 -33.38
CA LYS A 173 -6.59 8.06 -32.38
C LYS A 173 -8.09 8.09 -32.15
N HIS A 174 -8.55 7.34 -31.15
CA HIS A 174 -9.98 7.21 -30.86
C HIS A 174 -10.67 8.52 -30.47
N GLU A 175 -9.96 9.47 -29.84
CA GLU A 175 -10.54 10.77 -29.49
C GLU A 175 -10.97 11.58 -30.72
N ILE A 176 -10.33 11.33 -31.85
CA ILE A 176 -10.61 11.98 -33.14
C ILE A 176 -11.59 11.13 -33.95
N ALA A 177 -11.32 9.82 -34.08
CA ALA A 177 -12.10 8.89 -34.90
C ALA A 177 -13.58 8.81 -34.48
N PHE A 178 -13.83 8.84 -33.17
CA PHE A 178 -15.16 8.72 -32.57
C PHE A 178 -15.66 10.04 -31.97
N GLU A 179 -15.07 11.17 -32.35
CA GLU A 179 -15.62 12.49 -32.04
C GLU A 179 -16.97 12.69 -32.72
N SER A 180 -17.93 13.31 -32.01
CA SER A 180 -19.28 13.55 -32.56
C SER A 180 -19.29 14.40 -33.83
N LYS A 181 -18.32 15.30 -34.03
CA LYS A 181 -18.17 16.07 -35.27
C LYS A 181 -17.69 15.18 -36.42
N THR A 182 -16.70 14.32 -36.17
CA THR A 182 -16.16 13.34 -37.12
C THR A 182 -17.25 12.35 -37.53
N LEU A 183 -17.92 11.72 -36.57
CA LEU A 183 -18.99 10.75 -36.81
C LEU A 183 -20.22 11.32 -37.54
N LYS A 184 -20.42 12.64 -37.55
CA LYS A 184 -21.44 13.29 -38.37
C LYS A 184 -21.04 13.39 -39.84
N LYS A 185 -19.75 13.60 -40.12
CA LYS A 185 -19.20 13.75 -41.48
C LYS A 185 -18.83 12.41 -42.11
N ASP A 186 -18.25 11.51 -41.33
CA ASP A 186 -17.78 10.18 -41.71
C ASP A 186 -18.30 9.17 -40.65
N PRO A 187 -19.60 8.79 -40.72
CA PRO A 187 -20.17 7.83 -39.79
C PRO A 187 -19.61 6.43 -40.02
N VAL A 188 -19.53 5.62 -38.96
CA VAL A 188 -19.26 4.19 -39.09
C VAL A 188 -20.51 3.53 -39.67
N ILE A 189 -20.45 3.02 -40.91
CA ILE A 189 -21.59 2.41 -41.60
C ILE A 189 -21.49 0.89 -41.53
N PHE A 190 -22.56 0.24 -41.08
CA PHE A 190 -22.74 -1.21 -41.13
C PHE A 190 -24.12 -1.54 -41.69
N ASN A 191 -24.20 -2.41 -42.70
CA ASN A 191 -25.44 -2.75 -43.42
C ASN A 191 -26.27 -1.52 -43.85
N ASN A 192 -25.61 -0.56 -44.52
CA ASN A 192 -26.19 0.71 -44.99
C ASN A 192 -26.82 1.59 -43.89
N LYS A 193 -26.52 1.33 -42.61
CA LYS A 193 -27.00 2.12 -41.48
C LYS A 193 -25.83 2.66 -40.64
N PRO A 194 -25.95 3.90 -40.11
CA PRO A 194 -24.95 4.45 -39.22
C PRO A 194 -24.98 3.74 -37.86
N LEU A 195 -23.85 3.19 -37.46
CA LEU A 195 -23.65 2.51 -36.20
C LEU A 195 -23.35 3.53 -35.10
N LYS A 196 -24.21 3.61 -34.09
CA LYS A 196 -24.05 4.52 -32.93
C LYS A 196 -23.59 3.80 -31.67
N GLU A 197 -23.96 2.53 -31.54
CA GLU A 197 -23.71 1.73 -30.35
C GLU A 197 -23.33 0.30 -30.76
N VAL A 198 -22.50 -0.36 -29.94
CA VAL A 198 -21.98 -1.70 -30.19
C VAL A 198 -22.06 -2.55 -28.93
N HIS A 199 -22.39 -3.83 -29.09
CA HIS A 199 -22.26 -4.78 -27.99
C HIS A 199 -20.80 -5.23 -27.87
N CYS A 200 -20.23 -5.03 -26.69
CA CYS A 200 -18.87 -5.43 -26.37
C CYS A 200 -18.86 -6.46 -25.24
N PHE A 201 -17.82 -7.29 -25.23
CA PHE A 201 -17.41 -8.04 -24.06
C PHE A 201 -16.78 -7.09 -23.02
N GLU A 202 -16.93 -7.45 -21.76
CA GLU A 202 -16.12 -6.95 -20.66
C GLU A 202 -15.27 -8.09 -20.11
N GLU A 203 -14.02 -7.78 -19.79
CA GLU A 203 -13.09 -8.74 -19.20
C GLU A 203 -13.16 -8.70 -17.68
N PHE A 204 -13.23 -9.86 -17.04
CA PHE A 204 -13.25 -9.98 -15.60
C PHE A 204 -12.20 -10.95 -15.11
N TYR A 205 -11.56 -10.61 -13.99
CA TYR A 205 -10.80 -11.58 -13.22
C TYR A 205 -11.74 -12.36 -12.32
N THR A 206 -11.55 -13.67 -12.25
CA THR A 206 -12.45 -14.59 -11.56
C THR A 206 -11.70 -15.53 -10.66
N ILE A 207 -12.36 -15.94 -9.57
CA ILE A 207 -11.87 -16.98 -8.66
C ILE A 207 -13.01 -17.95 -8.36
N ARG A 208 -12.65 -19.20 -8.04
CA ARG A 208 -13.62 -20.16 -7.51
C ARG A 208 -13.64 -20.05 -6.00
N LYS A 209 -14.83 -19.91 -5.42
CA LYS A 209 -15.06 -19.91 -3.98
C LYS A 209 -15.99 -21.04 -3.60
N ASP A 210 -15.78 -21.56 -2.40
CA ASP A 210 -16.69 -22.52 -1.78
C ASP A 210 -18.02 -21.84 -1.46
N ILE A 211 -19.11 -22.61 -1.41
CA ILE A 211 -20.36 -22.11 -0.88
C ILE A 211 -20.21 -22.01 0.63
N SER A 212 -20.25 -20.78 1.13
CA SER A 212 -20.10 -20.45 2.55
C SER A 212 -20.97 -19.25 2.91
N PRO A 213 -21.22 -18.99 4.21
CA PRO A 213 -22.06 -17.88 4.65
C PRO A 213 -21.53 -16.49 4.23
N ASP A 214 -20.22 -16.34 4.00
CA ASP A 214 -19.58 -15.10 3.53
C ASP A 214 -19.58 -14.95 1.99
N LEU A 215 -20.14 -15.92 1.26
CA LEU A 215 -20.23 -15.88 -0.19
C LEU A 215 -21.14 -14.73 -0.64
N LYS A 216 -20.58 -13.87 -1.49
CA LYS A 216 -21.31 -12.78 -2.15
C LYS A 216 -22.02 -13.30 -3.40
N ILE A 217 -23.27 -13.71 -3.25
CA ILE A 217 -24.08 -14.32 -4.33
C ILE A 217 -24.26 -13.37 -5.51
N ASP A 218 -24.32 -12.06 -5.27
CA ASP A 218 -24.41 -11.03 -6.32
C ASP A 218 -23.26 -11.09 -7.32
N LYS A 219 -22.07 -11.54 -6.88
CA LYS A 219 -20.85 -11.67 -7.68
C LYS A 219 -20.71 -13.00 -8.42
N VAL A 220 -21.63 -13.95 -8.24
CA VAL A 220 -21.59 -15.24 -8.94
C VAL A 220 -21.79 -15.01 -10.44
N ILE A 221 -20.91 -15.63 -11.23
CA ILE A 221 -20.86 -15.45 -12.69
C ILE A 221 -21.94 -16.25 -13.41
N ASP A 222 -22.18 -17.49 -12.97
CA ASP A 222 -23.20 -18.36 -13.56
C ASP A 222 -24.59 -17.99 -13.04
N GLU A 223 -25.45 -17.49 -13.93
CA GLU A 223 -26.80 -17.00 -13.58
C GLU A 223 -27.73 -18.11 -13.08
N LYS A 224 -27.56 -19.37 -13.53
CA LYS A 224 -28.37 -20.49 -13.05
C LYS A 224 -27.98 -20.85 -11.62
N ALA A 225 -26.70 -21.04 -11.37
CA ALA A 225 -26.16 -21.30 -10.03
C ALA A 225 -26.51 -20.15 -9.08
N LYS A 226 -26.38 -18.90 -9.53
CA LYS A 226 -26.77 -17.71 -8.77
C LYS A 226 -28.23 -17.77 -8.32
N LYS A 227 -29.17 -18.02 -9.25
CA LYS A 227 -30.61 -18.15 -8.92
C LYS A 227 -30.87 -19.27 -7.92
N ILE A 228 -30.22 -20.43 -8.08
CA ILE A 228 -30.36 -21.56 -7.13
C ILE A 228 -29.90 -21.15 -5.73
N LEU A 229 -28.77 -20.45 -5.61
CA LEU A 229 -28.25 -19.96 -4.33
C LEU A 229 -29.16 -18.89 -3.71
N GLU A 230 -29.71 -17.98 -4.51
CA GLU A 230 -30.68 -16.97 -4.04
C GLU A 230 -31.97 -17.62 -3.53
N THR A 231 -32.51 -18.60 -4.25
CA THR A 231 -33.68 -19.38 -3.81
C THR A 231 -33.40 -20.09 -2.49
N ARG A 232 -32.26 -20.80 -2.41
CA ARG A 232 -31.82 -21.47 -1.19
C ARG A 232 -31.68 -20.51 0.00
N LEU A 233 -31.17 -19.30 -0.22
CA LEU A 233 -31.06 -18.30 0.83
C LEU A 233 -32.43 -17.79 1.30
N LYS A 234 -33.39 -17.64 0.37
CA LYS A 234 -34.78 -17.25 0.68
C LYS A 234 -35.52 -18.31 1.49
N GLU A 235 -35.30 -19.60 1.21
CA GLU A 235 -35.85 -20.71 2.01
C GLU A 235 -35.48 -20.64 3.50
N TYR A 236 -34.36 -20.00 3.82
CA TYR A 236 -33.86 -19.80 5.19
C TYR A 236 -34.06 -18.36 5.67
N ASN A 237 -35.03 -17.64 5.11
CA ASN A 237 -35.37 -16.26 5.48
C ASN A 237 -34.15 -15.30 5.46
N GLY A 238 -33.19 -15.53 4.55
CA GLY A 238 -31.99 -14.71 4.44
C GLY A 238 -30.83 -15.12 5.35
N ASN A 239 -30.97 -16.18 6.17
CA ASN A 239 -29.91 -16.64 7.06
C ASN A 239 -28.87 -17.50 6.33
N ALA A 240 -27.81 -16.86 5.83
CA ALA A 240 -26.74 -17.54 5.10
C ALA A 240 -25.97 -18.58 5.93
N LYS A 241 -25.90 -18.42 7.27
CA LYS A 241 -25.22 -19.40 8.14
C LYS A 241 -25.92 -20.74 8.15
N GLU A 242 -27.25 -20.74 8.11
CA GLU A 242 -28.05 -21.95 8.07
C GLU A 242 -28.22 -22.48 6.64
N ALA A 243 -28.50 -21.57 5.69
CA ALA A 243 -28.73 -21.93 4.28
C ALA A 243 -27.56 -22.69 3.65
N PHE A 244 -26.33 -22.35 4.06
CA PHE A 244 -25.07 -22.86 3.53
C PHE A 244 -24.28 -23.71 4.51
N ALA A 245 -24.88 -24.13 5.63
CA ALA A 245 -24.30 -25.12 6.53
C ALA A 245 -24.62 -26.56 6.08
N ASN A 246 -23.80 -27.51 6.53
CA ASN A 246 -24.05 -28.96 6.40
C ASN A 246 -24.35 -29.43 4.96
N LEU A 247 -23.64 -28.88 3.96
CA LEU A 247 -23.85 -29.20 2.54
C LEU A 247 -23.59 -30.67 2.18
N ASP A 248 -22.90 -31.43 3.04
CA ASP A 248 -22.74 -32.88 2.85
C ASP A 248 -24.05 -33.65 3.07
N LYS A 249 -24.87 -33.22 4.05
CA LYS A 249 -26.16 -33.84 4.38
C LYS A 249 -27.32 -33.18 3.63
N ASN A 250 -27.21 -31.89 3.33
CA ASN A 250 -28.20 -31.13 2.59
C ASN A 250 -27.56 -30.39 1.40
N PRO A 251 -27.22 -31.11 0.32
CA PRO A 251 -26.52 -30.52 -0.81
C PRO A 251 -27.39 -29.55 -1.59
N ILE A 252 -26.76 -28.52 -2.14
CA ILE A 252 -27.40 -27.61 -3.10
C ILE A 252 -27.19 -28.17 -4.50
N TRP A 253 -28.27 -28.56 -5.15
CA TRP A 253 -28.21 -29.27 -6.43
C TRP A 253 -28.26 -28.31 -7.62
N LEU A 254 -27.29 -28.44 -8.54
CA LEU A 254 -27.39 -27.85 -9.88
C LEU A 254 -28.32 -28.67 -10.77
N ASN A 255 -28.22 -30.00 -10.60
CA ASN A 255 -29.09 -30.99 -11.19
C ASN A 255 -29.21 -32.16 -10.20
N LYS A 256 -30.38 -32.30 -9.58
CA LYS A 256 -30.63 -33.32 -8.55
C LYS A 256 -30.69 -34.73 -9.14
N GLU A 257 -31.34 -34.89 -10.30
CA GLU A 257 -31.50 -36.18 -10.99
C GLU A 257 -30.15 -36.80 -11.37
N LYS A 258 -29.20 -35.96 -11.79
CA LYS A 258 -27.84 -36.39 -12.16
C LYS A 258 -26.86 -36.40 -10.98
N GLY A 259 -27.31 -36.11 -9.76
CA GLY A 259 -26.44 -36.04 -8.59
C GLY A 259 -25.36 -34.96 -8.66
N ILE A 260 -25.59 -33.87 -9.41
CA ILE A 260 -24.60 -32.79 -9.58
C ILE A 260 -24.89 -31.69 -8.55
N ALA A 261 -24.15 -31.72 -7.45
CA ALA A 261 -24.17 -30.69 -6.41
C ALA A 261 -23.23 -29.52 -6.73
N ILE A 262 -23.64 -28.31 -6.36
CA ILE A 262 -22.80 -27.12 -6.39
C ILE A 262 -21.98 -27.12 -5.09
N LYS A 263 -20.66 -27.30 -5.21
CA LYS A 263 -19.73 -27.20 -4.06
C LYS A 263 -18.98 -25.86 -4.07
N LYS A 264 -18.62 -25.40 -5.26
CA LYS A 264 -17.88 -24.16 -5.50
C LYS A 264 -18.48 -23.42 -6.69
N VAL A 265 -18.52 -22.10 -6.61
CA VAL A 265 -18.97 -21.22 -7.69
C VAL A 265 -17.86 -20.28 -8.14
N THR A 266 -17.88 -19.91 -9.42
CA THR A 266 -17.01 -18.87 -9.95
C THR A 266 -17.62 -17.51 -9.65
N ILE A 267 -16.84 -16.62 -9.04
CA ILE A 267 -17.26 -15.26 -8.72
C ILE A 267 -16.34 -14.23 -9.39
N LYS A 268 -16.87 -13.03 -9.60
CA LYS A 268 -16.08 -11.86 -9.99
C LYS A 268 -15.09 -11.50 -8.88
N GLY A 269 -13.82 -11.43 -9.24
CA GLY A 269 -12.69 -11.17 -8.37
C GLY A 269 -12.28 -9.69 -8.34
N ILE A 270 -10.99 -9.45 -8.59
CA ILE A 270 -10.37 -8.11 -8.63
C ILE A 270 -10.64 -7.40 -9.96
N ASN A 271 -10.40 -6.09 -10.00
CA ASN A 271 -10.56 -5.28 -11.21
C ASN A 271 -9.26 -5.15 -12.01
N ASN A 272 -8.12 -5.05 -11.32
CA ASN A 272 -6.79 -4.92 -11.90
C ASN A 272 -5.93 -6.09 -11.42
N ALA A 273 -5.14 -6.67 -12.32
CA ALA A 273 -4.26 -7.78 -12.03
C ALA A 273 -3.03 -7.73 -12.95
N GLU A 274 -1.92 -8.23 -12.45
CA GLU A 274 -0.69 -8.46 -13.22
C GLU A 274 -0.66 -9.90 -13.73
N VAL A 275 -0.05 -10.10 -14.90
CA VAL A 275 0.16 -11.43 -15.46
C VAL A 275 1.32 -12.11 -14.73
N LEU A 276 1.10 -13.34 -14.24
CA LEU A 276 2.15 -14.12 -13.59
C LEU A 276 2.85 -15.06 -14.58
N HIS A 277 2.09 -15.74 -15.43
CA HIS A 277 2.60 -16.73 -16.37
C HIS A 277 1.93 -16.61 -17.74
N THR A 278 2.60 -17.17 -18.75
CA THR A 278 2.11 -17.34 -20.12
C THR A 278 1.64 -18.77 -20.36
N LYS A 279 0.65 -18.94 -21.25
CA LYS A 279 0.12 -20.25 -21.63
C LYS A 279 1.15 -21.01 -22.45
N LYS A 280 1.22 -22.31 -22.21
CA LYS A 280 2.09 -23.24 -22.92
C LYS A 280 1.29 -24.41 -23.46
N ASP A 281 1.72 -24.95 -24.60
CA ASP A 281 1.21 -26.19 -25.14
C ASP A 281 1.70 -27.40 -24.32
N HIS A 282 1.29 -28.61 -24.72
CA HIS A 282 1.67 -29.84 -24.04
C HIS A 282 3.16 -30.21 -24.19
N PHE A 283 3.91 -29.51 -25.05
CA PHE A 283 5.37 -29.62 -25.20
C PHE A 283 6.12 -28.51 -24.43
N GLY A 284 5.41 -27.59 -23.77
CA GLY A 284 5.99 -26.48 -23.03
C GLY A 284 6.36 -25.26 -23.88
N LYS A 285 5.92 -25.19 -25.15
CA LYS A 285 6.13 -24.01 -26.02
C LYS A 285 5.03 -22.97 -25.77
N GLU A 286 5.39 -21.69 -25.83
CA GLU A 286 4.44 -20.60 -25.62
C GLU A 286 3.34 -20.59 -26.68
N ILE A 287 2.10 -20.38 -26.24
CA ILE A 287 0.96 -20.15 -27.13
C ILE A 287 0.89 -18.65 -27.38
N LEU A 288 0.94 -18.26 -28.65
CA LEU A 288 0.92 -16.86 -29.08
C LEU A 288 -0.48 -16.43 -29.54
N ASP A 289 -0.78 -15.15 -29.42
CA ASP A 289 -1.97 -14.52 -29.99
C ASP A 289 -1.77 -14.15 -31.47
N GLU A 290 -2.80 -13.54 -32.08
CA GLU A 290 -2.79 -13.11 -33.48
C GLU A 290 -1.67 -12.09 -33.81
N ASN A 291 -1.07 -11.47 -32.79
CA ASN A 291 0.01 -10.49 -32.89
C ASN A 291 1.38 -11.07 -32.47
N ASN A 292 1.51 -12.40 -32.39
CA ASN A 292 2.71 -13.10 -31.92
C ASN A 292 3.12 -12.78 -30.47
N HIS A 293 2.19 -12.32 -29.61
CA HIS A 293 2.48 -12.12 -28.19
C HIS A 293 2.07 -13.34 -27.36
N PRO A 294 2.85 -13.73 -26.33
CA PRO A 294 2.48 -14.81 -25.42
C PRO A 294 1.14 -14.56 -24.73
N VAL A 295 0.25 -15.56 -24.77
CA VAL A 295 -1.08 -15.45 -24.17
C VAL A 295 -0.97 -15.60 -22.64
N PRO A 296 -1.51 -14.67 -21.83
CA PRO A 296 -1.52 -14.80 -20.37
C PRO A 296 -2.31 -16.02 -19.87
N ALA A 297 -1.77 -16.71 -18.86
CA ALA A 297 -2.40 -17.86 -18.21
C ALA A 297 -3.04 -17.49 -16.86
N ASP A 298 -2.25 -16.85 -15.99
CA ASP A 298 -2.58 -16.62 -14.59
C ASP A 298 -2.43 -15.14 -14.23
N PHE A 299 -3.29 -14.66 -13.34
CA PHE A 299 -3.33 -13.24 -12.96
C PHE A 299 -3.30 -13.08 -11.44
N VAL A 300 -2.60 -12.07 -10.94
CA VAL A 300 -2.41 -11.81 -9.51
C VAL A 300 -2.66 -10.36 -9.15
N ASN A 301 -3.13 -10.11 -7.93
CA ASN A 301 -3.14 -8.76 -7.36
C ASN A 301 -1.80 -8.50 -6.68
N THR A 302 -1.08 -7.46 -7.09
CA THR A 302 0.21 -7.11 -6.46
C THR A 302 0.06 -6.68 -5.00
N GLY A 303 -1.09 -6.09 -4.61
CA GLY A 303 -1.51 -5.85 -3.21
C GLY A 303 -0.66 -4.87 -2.40
N ASN A 304 0.56 -4.56 -2.85
CA ASN A 304 1.58 -3.85 -2.10
C ASN A 304 2.29 -2.81 -2.98
N ASN A 305 2.07 -1.53 -2.67
CA ASN A 305 2.74 -0.42 -3.35
C ASN A 305 4.10 -0.14 -2.71
N HIS A 306 5.17 -0.11 -3.51
CA HIS A 306 6.51 0.22 -3.01
C HIS A 306 6.66 1.73 -2.79
N HIS A 307 6.22 2.52 -3.77
CA HIS A 307 6.24 3.98 -3.73
C HIS A 307 5.23 4.55 -4.73
N VAL A 308 4.92 5.84 -4.57
CA VAL A 308 4.27 6.64 -5.62
C VAL A 308 5.25 7.71 -6.06
N ALA A 309 5.54 7.82 -7.35
CA ALA A 309 6.34 8.89 -7.91
C ALA A 309 5.43 10.02 -8.42
N ILE A 310 5.75 11.26 -8.07
CA ILE A 310 5.00 12.46 -8.47
C ILE A 310 5.81 13.24 -9.49
N TYR A 311 5.23 13.43 -10.66
CA TYR A 311 5.81 14.17 -11.78
C TYR A 311 5.03 15.45 -12.03
N ARG A 312 5.70 16.47 -12.55
CA ARG A 312 5.09 17.69 -13.08
C ARG A 312 5.21 17.71 -14.60
N ASP A 313 4.14 18.06 -15.29
CA ASP A 313 4.18 18.29 -16.75
C ASP A 313 4.54 19.74 -17.10
N LYS A 314 4.66 20.05 -18.40
CA LYS A 314 4.99 21.39 -18.91
C LYS A 314 3.97 22.46 -18.51
N ASP A 315 2.73 22.07 -18.26
CA ASP A 315 1.63 22.96 -17.89
C ASP A 315 1.55 23.17 -16.37
N GLY A 316 2.43 22.52 -15.60
CA GLY A 316 2.49 22.60 -14.15
C GLY A 316 1.60 21.61 -13.41
N ASN A 317 0.88 20.73 -14.10
CA ASN A 317 -0.02 19.76 -13.47
C ASN A 317 0.75 18.56 -12.90
N LEU A 318 0.25 18.05 -11.77
CA LEU A 318 0.86 16.90 -11.11
C LEU A 318 0.26 15.57 -11.57
N HIS A 319 1.15 14.65 -11.92
CA HIS A 319 0.83 13.29 -12.34
C HIS A 319 1.47 12.29 -11.38
N GLU A 320 0.75 11.20 -11.10
CA GLU A 320 1.28 10.13 -10.24
C GLU A 320 1.62 8.89 -11.09
N LYS A 321 2.67 8.18 -10.68
CA LYS A 321 2.91 6.79 -11.06
C LYS A 321 2.98 5.95 -9.79
N VAL A 322 1.96 5.14 -9.55
CA VAL A 322 1.97 4.15 -8.47
C VAL A 322 2.81 2.97 -8.91
N VAL A 323 3.87 2.66 -8.16
CA VAL A 323 4.78 1.56 -8.46
C VAL A 323 4.61 0.48 -7.41
N SER A 324 4.22 -0.72 -7.85
CA SER A 324 4.07 -1.88 -6.98
C SER A 324 5.43 -2.41 -6.51
N PHE A 325 5.44 -3.19 -5.42
CA PHE A 325 6.64 -3.89 -5.00
C PHE A 325 7.08 -4.94 -6.03
N PHE A 326 6.12 -5.55 -6.73
CA PHE A 326 6.36 -6.42 -7.88
C PHE A 326 7.18 -5.71 -8.96
N GLU A 327 6.68 -4.57 -9.45
CA GLU A 327 7.34 -3.77 -10.49
C GLU A 327 8.73 -3.29 -10.03
N ALA A 328 8.86 -2.86 -8.78
CA ALA A 328 10.16 -2.43 -8.25
C ALA A 328 11.22 -3.55 -8.26
N VAL A 329 10.82 -4.79 -7.98
CA VAL A 329 11.69 -5.97 -8.03
C VAL A 329 12.02 -6.33 -9.48
N GLU A 330 11.03 -6.30 -10.36
CA GLU A 330 11.23 -6.56 -11.79
C GLU A 330 12.24 -5.59 -12.40
N ARG A 331 12.09 -4.29 -12.15
CA ARG A 331 13.05 -3.25 -12.57
C ARG A 331 14.46 -3.53 -12.05
N ALA A 332 14.59 -3.90 -10.77
CA ALA A 332 15.88 -4.25 -10.18
C ALA A 332 16.52 -5.48 -10.85
N ASN A 333 15.72 -6.49 -11.21
CA ASN A 333 16.20 -7.67 -11.94
C ASN A 333 16.67 -7.34 -13.36
N GLN A 334 16.05 -6.35 -14.00
CA GLN A 334 16.43 -5.85 -15.32
C GLN A 334 17.61 -4.85 -15.28
N GLY A 335 18.17 -4.56 -14.09
CA GLY A 335 19.22 -3.55 -13.93
C GLY A 335 18.73 -2.11 -14.11
N MET A 336 17.41 -1.89 -14.12
CA MET A 336 16.80 -0.57 -14.25
C MET A 336 16.71 0.14 -12.89
N PRO A 337 16.73 1.48 -12.87
CA PRO A 337 16.50 2.23 -11.64
C PRO A 337 15.08 1.98 -11.13
N ILE A 338 14.96 1.75 -9.81
CA ILE A 338 13.66 1.49 -9.14
C ILE A 338 12.72 2.69 -9.29
N ILE A 339 13.27 3.90 -9.18
CA ILE A 339 12.55 5.16 -9.43
C ILE A 339 12.88 5.61 -10.85
N ASP A 340 11.85 5.74 -11.66
CA ASP A 340 11.96 6.08 -13.08
C ASP A 340 12.02 7.60 -13.30
N LYS A 341 13.18 8.21 -13.06
CA LYS A 341 13.33 9.67 -13.15
C LYS A 341 13.03 10.24 -14.55
N ASP A 342 13.20 9.43 -15.59
CA ASP A 342 13.00 9.84 -16.99
C ASP A 342 11.61 9.48 -17.54
N TYR A 343 10.68 9.05 -16.68
CA TYR A 343 9.32 8.71 -17.08
C TYR A 343 8.64 9.87 -17.81
N LYS A 344 8.31 9.66 -19.10
CA LYS A 344 7.71 10.67 -19.99
C LYS A 344 8.50 11.98 -20.12
N LYS A 345 9.81 11.96 -19.88
CA LYS A 345 10.69 13.13 -20.03
C LYS A 345 10.65 13.76 -21.43
N GLY A 346 10.46 12.96 -22.49
CA GLY A 346 10.26 13.47 -23.85
C GLY A 346 8.99 14.32 -24.04
N LEU A 347 8.00 14.15 -23.16
CA LEU A 347 6.81 15.01 -23.09
C LEU A 347 7.00 16.21 -22.14
N GLY A 348 8.21 16.39 -21.61
CA GLY A 348 8.59 17.43 -20.63
C GLY A 348 8.14 17.15 -19.20
N TRP A 349 7.95 15.88 -18.84
CA TRP A 349 7.65 15.52 -17.45
C TRP A 349 8.92 15.51 -16.61
N GLU A 350 8.84 16.05 -15.39
CA GLU A 350 9.93 16.10 -14.42
C GLU A 350 9.51 15.43 -13.11
N LEU A 351 10.35 14.56 -12.54
CA LEU A 351 10.12 13.99 -11.21
C LEU A 351 10.31 15.06 -10.13
N LEU A 352 9.27 15.31 -9.32
CA LEU A 352 9.36 16.20 -8.17
C LEU A 352 9.86 15.49 -6.92
N PHE A 353 9.20 14.39 -6.56
CA PHE A 353 9.56 13.56 -5.43
C PHE A 353 8.83 12.22 -5.45
N THR A 354 9.28 11.31 -4.61
CA THR A 354 8.60 10.06 -4.32
C THR A 354 7.93 10.10 -2.94
N LEU A 355 6.83 9.37 -2.83
CA LEU A 355 6.10 9.08 -1.61
C LEU A 355 6.30 7.62 -1.25
N LYS A 356 7.01 7.37 -0.17
CA LYS A 356 7.20 6.04 0.40
C LYS A 356 6.88 6.02 1.88
N GLN A 357 6.36 4.89 2.35
CA GLN A 357 6.03 4.71 3.76
C GLN A 357 7.21 5.11 4.67
N ASN A 358 6.90 5.90 5.70
CA ASN A 358 7.82 6.48 6.68
C ASN A 358 8.72 7.61 6.19
N GLU A 359 8.67 8.02 4.93
CA GLU A 359 9.30 9.27 4.51
C GLU A 359 8.57 10.48 5.14
N MET A 360 9.32 11.56 5.36
CA MET A 360 8.87 12.70 6.14
C MET A 360 8.56 13.89 5.24
N PHE A 361 7.49 14.61 5.56
CA PHE A 361 7.01 15.78 4.84
C PHE A 361 6.61 16.87 5.82
N VAL A 362 6.95 18.11 5.50
CA VAL A 362 6.53 19.30 6.23
C VAL A 362 5.36 19.92 5.49
N PHE A 363 4.26 20.13 6.20
CA PHE A 363 3.01 20.69 5.69
C PHE A 363 2.93 22.19 5.97
N PRO A 364 2.29 22.99 5.12
CA PRO A 364 1.89 24.34 5.49
C PRO A 364 0.75 24.29 6.50
N ASN A 365 0.68 25.30 7.36
CA ASN A 365 -0.40 25.47 8.31
C ASN A 365 -0.93 26.91 8.25
N PRO A 366 -2.04 27.13 7.53
CA PRO A 366 -2.66 28.45 7.40
C PRO A 366 -3.13 29.05 8.73
N GLU A 367 -3.53 28.23 9.71
CA GLU A 367 -4.04 28.73 11.00
C GLU A 367 -2.94 29.40 11.82
N THR A 368 -1.70 28.91 11.70
CA THR A 368 -0.53 29.49 12.37
C THR A 368 0.31 30.39 11.46
N GLY A 369 -0.07 30.52 10.19
CA GLY A 369 0.72 31.22 9.17
C GLY A 369 2.03 30.51 8.79
N PHE A 370 2.21 29.24 9.15
CA PHE A 370 3.45 28.51 8.85
C PHE A 370 3.49 28.08 7.37
N ASN A 371 4.52 28.54 6.64
CA ASN A 371 4.81 28.11 5.28
C ASN A 371 6.21 27.47 5.19
N PRO A 372 6.33 26.18 4.81
CA PRO A 372 7.63 25.51 4.72
C PRO A 372 8.53 26.04 3.60
N SER A 373 8.02 26.89 2.69
CA SER A 373 8.83 27.54 1.65
C SER A 373 9.45 28.86 2.11
N GLU A 374 9.00 29.43 3.23
CA GLU A 374 9.44 30.73 3.75
C GLU A 374 10.43 30.60 4.92
N ILE A 375 10.68 29.37 5.38
CA ILE A 375 11.50 29.08 6.56
C ILE A 375 12.65 28.15 6.16
N ASP A 376 13.84 28.41 6.71
CA ASP A 376 14.97 27.49 6.58
C ASP A 376 14.73 26.21 7.41
N LEU A 377 14.37 25.12 6.71
CA LEU A 377 14.12 23.81 7.31
C LEU A 377 15.39 23.11 7.81
N LEU A 378 16.59 23.55 7.40
CA LEU A 378 17.86 22.97 7.86
C LEU A 378 18.36 23.65 9.14
N ASN A 379 17.86 24.84 9.47
CA ASN A 379 18.22 25.55 10.69
C ASN A 379 17.66 24.82 11.94
N PRO A 380 18.53 24.35 12.86
CA PRO A 380 18.10 23.63 14.06
C PRO A 380 17.26 24.47 15.02
N ASN A 381 17.30 25.80 14.95
CA ASN A 381 16.49 26.68 15.79
C ASN A 381 15.00 26.67 15.40
N ASN A 382 14.68 26.22 14.19
CA ASN A 382 13.31 26.18 13.68
C ASN A 382 12.56 24.89 14.03
N LYS A 383 13.18 23.97 14.80
CA LYS A 383 12.57 22.65 15.08
C LYS A 383 11.22 22.73 15.77
N SER A 384 11.04 23.62 16.75
CA SER A 384 9.76 23.83 17.43
C SER A 384 8.67 24.34 16.50
N LEU A 385 9.02 25.12 15.46
CA LEU A 385 8.10 25.58 14.42
C LEU A 385 7.77 24.46 13.42
N ILE A 386 8.74 23.58 13.13
CA ILE A 386 8.60 22.49 12.15
C ILE A 386 7.84 21.30 12.74
N SER A 387 8.08 20.94 14.00
CA SER A 387 7.56 19.73 14.64
C SER A 387 6.03 19.57 14.51
N PRO A 388 5.20 20.59 14.83
CA PRO A 388 3.74 20.50 14.68
C PRO A 388 3.25 20.26 13.25
N ASN A 389 4.10 20.58 12.27
CA ASN A 389 3.79 20.54 10.85
C ASN A 389 4.48 19.37 10.13
N LEU A 390 5.13 18.47 10.87
CA LEU A 390 5.94 17.39 10.33
C LEU A 390 5.19 16.05 10.39
N PHE A 391 5.01 15.43 9.23
CA PHE A 391 4.23 14.22 9.05
C PHE A 391 5.01 13.16 8.28
N ARG A 392 4.87 11.90 8.67
CA ARG A 392 5.36 10.76 7.91
C ARG A 392 4.30 10.22 6.96
N VAL A 393 4.69 9.71 5.81
CA VAL A 393 3.81 8.92 4.94
C VAL A 393 3.42 7.64 5.68
N GLN A 394 2.12 7.41 5.80
CA GLN A 394 1.53 6.24 6.47
C GLN A 394 1.09 5.17 5.48
N LYS A 395 0.32 5.55 4.46
CA LYS A 395 -0.21 4.67 3.40
C LYS A 395 -0.25 5.41 2.07
N ILE A 396 -0.10 4.66 0.98
CA ILE A 396 -0.09 5.19 -0.39
C ILE A 396 -0.97 4.33 -1.31
N GLY A 397 -1.73 4.99 -2.16
CA GLY A 397 -2.54 4.39 -3.21
C GLY A 397 -2.70 5.36 -4.39
N SER A 398 -3.49 4.95 -5.38
CA SER A 398 -3.82 5.81 -6.53
C SER A 398 -4.68 6.98 -6.04
N SER A 399 -4.12 8.19 -6.05
CA SER A 399 -4.79 9.41 -5.61
C SER A 399 -5.36 9.30 -4.19
N ASP A 400 -4.68 8.56 -3.31
CA ASP A 400 -5.04 8.44 -1.89
C ASP A 400 -3.78 8.29 -1.03
N TYR A 401 -3.35 9.39 -0.41
CA TYR A 401 -2.11 9.47 0.36
C TYR A 401 -2.42 9.83 1.80
N TRP A 402 -1.98 8.99 2.72
CA TRP A 402 -2.19 9.18 4.15
C TRP A 402 -0.88 9.57 4.80
N PHE A 403 -0.93 10.63 5.59
CA PHE A 403 0.18 11.14 6.38
C PHE A 403 -0.20 11.16 7.85
N ARG A 404 0.79 10.92 8.71
CA ARG A 404 0.61 10.79 10.16
C ARG A 404 1.60 11.71 10.84
N HIS A 405 1.15 12.47 11.84
CA HIS A 405 2.06 13.35 12.57
C HIS A 405 3.21 12.54 13.19
N HIS A 406 4.42 13.11 13.20
CA HIS A 406 5.62 12.33 13.55
C HIS A 406 5.67 11.88 15.03
N LEU A 407 4.90 12.53 15.91
CA LEU A 407 4.79 12.13 17.33
C LEU A 407 3.69 11.09 17.57
N GLU A 408 2.87 10.78 16.58
CA GLU A 408 1.74 9.86 16.76
C GLU A 408 2.21 8.39 16.75
N THR A 409 2.07 7.75 17.90
CA THR A 409 2.36 6.33 18.10
C THR A 409 1.16 5.43 17.80
N ASN A 410 -0.05 5.96 17.90
CA ASN A 410 -1.30 5.22 17.68
C ASN A 410 -1.91 5.53 16.32
N ILE A 411 -2.42 4.48 15.65
CA ILE A 411 -3.13 4.61 14.37
C ILE A 411 -4.61 4.88 14.66
N LYS A 412 -4.92 6.09 15.14
CA LYS A 412 -6.29 6.56 15.30
C LYS A 412 -6.53 7.81 14.46
N ASN A 413 -7.65 7.87 13.74
CA ASN A 413 -7.97 8.99 12.85
C ASN A 413 -8.77 10.07 13.59
N ASN A 414 -8.24 10.54 14.73
CA ASN A 414 -8.97 11.39 15.66
C ASN A 414 -9.23 12.78 15.09
N ILE A 415 -8.18 13.49 14.64
CA ILE A 415 -8.28 14.90 14.25
C ILE A 415 -7.49 15.13 12.96
N LYS A 416 -8.22 15.35 11.86
CA LYS A 416 -7.63 15.68 10.56
C LYS A 416 -6.97 17.07 10.64
N GLY A 417 -5.79 17.22 10.04
CA GLY A 417 -5.02 18.47 10.08
C GLY A 417 -4.02 18.56 11.23
N ILE A 418 -4.26 17.82 12.33
CA ILE A 418 -3.38 17.80 13.50
C ILE A 418 -2.69 16.43 13.61
N THR A 419 -3.46 15.36 13.78
CA THR A 419 -2.87 14.03 13.96
C THR A 419 -2.64 13.31 12.64
N TYR A 420 -3.35 13.67 11.58
CA TYR A 420 -3.18 13.07 10.26
C TYR A 420 -3.65 13.98 9.13
N PHE A 421 -3.13 13.71 7.92
CA PHE A 421 -3.68 14.22 6.67
C PHE A 421 -4.06 13.06 5.75
N ARG A 422 -5.12 13.28 4.96
CA ARG A 422 -5.47 12.45 3.81
C ARG A 422 -5.58 13.37 2.60
N ILE A 423 -4.73 13.16 1.61
CA ILE A 423 -4.74 13.90 0.35
C ILE A 423 -5.24 12.96 -0.74
N THR A 424 -6.31 13.37 -1.43
CA THR A 424 -6.84 12.65 -2.60
C THR A 424 -6.68 13.41 -3.91
N ASN A 425 -6.38 14.71 -3.84
CA ASN A 425 -6.04 15.53 -4.99
C ASN A 425 -4.52 15.68 -5.08
N LYS A 426 -3.94 15.19 -6.18
CA LYS A 426 -2.49 15.21 -6.44
C LYS A 426 -1.92 16.61 -6.41
N ASN A 427 -2.64 17.60 -6.93
CA ASN A 427 -2.19 18.98 -7.00
C ASN A 427 -1.95 19.59 -5.60
N THR A 428 -2.62 19.09 -4.56
CA THR A 428 -2.37 19.52 -3.17
C THR A 428 -0.97 19.14 -2.68
N LEU A 429 -0.34 18.12 -3.28
CA LEU A 429 1.02 17.69 -2.92
C LEU A 429 2.10 18.73 -3.29
N GLN A 430 1.79 19.74 -4.10
CA GLN A 430 2.77 20.79 -4.44
C GLN A 430 3.12 21.69 -3.25
N ASN A 431 2.24 21.73 -2.24
CA ASN A 431 2.36 22.64 -1.10
C ASN A 431 3.21 22.05 0.04
N ILE A 432 3.56 20.76 -0.02
CA ILE A 432 4.32 20.08 1.03
C ILE A 432 5.79 19.90 0.64
N LYS A 433 6.69 19.88 1.62
CA LYS A 433 8.14 19.71 1.39
C LYS A 433 8.62 18.38 1.94
N LYS A 434 9.21 17.53 1.09
CA LYS A 434 9.89 16.31 1.52
C LYS A 434 11.14 16.67 2.32
N VAL A 435 11.37 15.99 3.44
CA VAL A 435 12.56 16.18 4.28
C VAL A 435 13.15 14.84 4.68
N ARG A 436 14.47 14.79 4.84
CA ARG A 436 15.17 13.63 5.41
C ARG A 436 15.62 13.97 6.82
N ILE A 437 15.25 13.12 7.78
CA ILE A 437 15.62 13.27 9.18
C ILE A 437 16.50 12.08 9.57
N ASN A 438 17.65 12.35 10.18
CA ASN A 438 18.54 11.29 10.68
C ASN A 438 18.06 10.74 12.04
N HIS A 439 18.76 9.73 12.55
CA HIS A 439 18.40 9.06 13.82
C HIS A 439 18.53 9.97 15.07
N THR A 440 19.12 11.16 14.95
CA THR A 440 19.22 12.15 16.06
C THR A 440 18.16 13.25 15.97
N GLY A 441 17.21 13.17 15.02
CA GLY A 441 16.20 14.21 14.84
C GLY A 441 16.74 15.50 14.22
N LYS A 442 17.80 15.42 13.41
CA LYS A 442 18.31 16.53 12.58
C LYS A 442 17.80 16.36 11.15
N ILE A 443 17.29 17.45 10.58
CA ILE A 443 16.97 17.50 9.14
C ILE A 443 18.29 17.62 8.38
N VAL A 444 18.55 16.67 7.47
CA VAL A 444 19.81 16.54 6.72
C VAL A 444 19.65 16.77 5.22
N ALA A 445 18.42 16.78 4.70
CA ALA A 445 18.11 17.11 3.32
C ALA A 445 16.67 17.61 3.18
N VAL A 446 16.43 18.45 2.18
CA VAL A 446 15.12 18.96 1.76
C VAL A 446 14.94 18.63 0.27
N GLY A 447 13.78 18.13 -0.13
CA GLY A 447 13.51 17.65 -1.48
C GLY A 447 13.70 16.14 -1.67
N GLU A 448 13.72 15.70 -2.92
CA GLU A 448 14.02 14.31 -3.29
C GLU A 448 15.51 14.00 -3.09
N TYR A 449 15.84 12.81 -2.56
CA TYR A 449 17.19 12.43 -2.15
C TYR A 449 17.55 10.99 -2.50
#